data_AF-A0AA35R5E0-F1
#
_entry.id   AF-A0AA35R5E0-F1
#
_cell.length_a   1.000
_cell.length_b   1.000
_cell.length_c   1.000
_cell.angle_alpha   90.00
_cell.angle_beta   90.00
_cell.angle_gamma   90.00
#
_symmetry.space_group_name_H-M   'P 1'
#
loop_
_entity.id
_entity.type
_entity.pdbx_description
1 polymer ?
#
loop_
_entity_poly.entity_id
_entity_poly.type
_entity_poly.pdbx_seq_one_letter_code
_entity_poly.pdbx_strand_id
1 'polypeptide(L)'
;MRAALREDPDVVLIGELRDLETIESALRIAETGHLTFATAHTNSAYQTINRIIDVFPDSQQGQVRTQLSLVLEGVMCQTLLPRRSGGGRVAAVEVMVPTAAVRNLIREDKIHQLYSVMQAGQEKNGMQTMNQSLATLVKSRVVSVETALAASSMPNELRDLISRGAGAVPGAGARCIERRSSTPQR
;
A
#
# COMPACT_ATOMS: atom_id res chain seq x y z
N MET A 1 -14.36 -17.23 12.93
CA MET A 1 -14.68 -15.80 12.67
C MET A 1 -16.19 -15.46 12.64
N ARG A 2 -17.10 -16.44 12.68
CA ARG A 2 -18.56 -16.23 12.57
C ARG A 2 -19.24 -15.39 13.68
N ALA A 3 -18.57 -15.14 14.80
CA ALA A 3 -19.16 -14.42 15.94
C ALA A 3 -19.23 -12.88 15.72
N ALA A 4 -18.25 -12.29 15.03
CA ALA A 4 -18.14 -10.83 14.92
C ALA A 4 -19.29 -10.20 14.10
N LEU A 5 -19.84 -10.91 13.10
CA LEU A 5 -20.96 -10.44 12.28
C LEU A 5 -22.30 -10.35 13.03
N ARG A 6 -22.38 -10.88 14.25
CA ARG A 6 -23.59 -10.79 15.10
C ARG A 6 -23.57 -9.59 16.04
N GLU A 7 -22.48 -8.83 16.07
CA GLU A 7 -22.29 -7.66 16.93
C GLU A 7 -22.63 -6.33 16.22
N ASP A 8 -23.21 -6.39 15.00
CA ASP A 8 -23.51 -5.22 14.16
C ASP A 8 -22.32 -4.23 13.99
N PRO A 9 -21.12 -4.72 13.60
CA PRO A 9 -19.96 -3.83 13.53
C PRO A 9 -19.99 -2.97 12.25
N ASP A 10 -19.65 -1.69 12.32
CA ASP A 10 -19.40 -0.89 11.10
C ASP A 10 -18.01 -1.16 10.48
N VAL A 11 -17.04 -1.52 11.33
CA VAL A 11 -15.63 -1.68 10.97
C VAL A 11 -15.10 -2.99 11.55
N VAL A 12 -14.43 -3.79 10.72
CA VAL A 12 -13.88 -5.08 11.10
C VAL A 12 -12.38 -5.11 10.83
N LEU A 13 -11.58 -5.49 11.83
CA LEU A 13 -10.16 -5.78 11.65
C LEU A 13 -9.96 -7.30 11.60
N ILE A 14 -9.58 -7.77 10.43
CA ILE A 14 -9.11 -9.13 10.16
C ILE A 14 -7.59 -9.09 10.29
N GLY A 15 -7.02 -10.05 11.02
CA GLY A 15 -5.57 -10.08 11.24
C GLY A 15 -4.79 -10.30 9.95
N GLU A 16 -4.21 -11.47 9.78
CA GLU A 16 -3.40 -11.79 8.61
C GLU A 16 -4.16 -12.65 7.60
N LEU A 17 -4.11 -12.26 6.32
CA LEU A 17 -4.65 -13.01 5.19
C LEU A 17 -3.69 -14.14 4.80
N ARG A 18 -3.70 -15.23 5.60
CA ARG A 18 -2.90 -16.43 5.34
C ARG A 18 -3.64 -17.49 4.54
N ASP A 19 -4.82 -17.84 5.04
CA ASP A 19 -5.53 -19.04 4.60
C ASP A 19 -6.80 -18.67 3.83
N LEU A 20 -7.25 -19.59 2.97
CA LEU A 20 -8.43 -19.42 2.12
C LEU A 20 -9.66 -18.99 2.94
N GLU A 21 -9.93 -19.65 4.08
CA GLU A 21 -11.09 -19.36 4.93
C GLU A 21 -11.09 -17.91 5.46
N THR A 22 -9.90 -17.40 5.81
CA THR A 22 -9.76 -16.03 6.34
C THR A 22 -9.98 -15.00 5.23
N ILE A 23 -9.43 -15.25 4.03
CA ILE A 23 -9.60 -14.38 2.87
C ILE A 23 -11.05 -14.37 2.39
N GLU A 24 -11.68 -15.54 2.31
CA GLU A 24 -13.08 -15.66 1.91
C GLU A 24 -14.01 -14.94 2.90
N SER A 25 -13.75 -15.08 4.20
CA SER A 25 -14.48 -14.34 5.23
C SER A 25 -14.31 -12.82 5.07
N ALA A 26 -13.08 -12.36 4.79
CA ALA A 26 -12.80 -10.94 4.57
C ALA A 26 -13.56 -10.36 3.37
N LEU A 27 -13.56 -11.07 2.25
CA LEU A 27 -14.27 -10.65 1.05
C LEU A 27 -15.78 -10.59 1.28
N ARG A 28 -16.36 -11.59 1.96
CA ARG A 28 -17.78 -11.62 2.29
C ARG A 28 -18.19 -10.46 3.22
N ILE A 29 -17.39 -10.16 4.25
CA ILE A 29 -17.67 -9.06 5.18
C ILE A 29 -17.58 -7.70 4.46
N ALA A 30 -16.59 -7.53 3.60
CA ALA A 30 -16.47 -6.31 2.79
C ALA A 30 -17.64 -6.16 1.80
N GLU A 31 -18.09 -7.26 1.19
CA GLU A 31 -19.23 -7.27 0.26
C GLU A 31 -20.56 -6.91 0.92
N THR A 32 -20.75 -7.25 2.20
CA THR A 32 -21.96 -6.88 2.95
C THR A 32 -21.96 -5.44 3.47
N GLY A 33 -20.97 -4.62 3.07
CA GLY A 33 -20.93 -3.18 3.35
C GLY A 33 -20.11 -2.77 4.56
N HIS A 34 -19.32 -3.67 5.15
CA HIS A 34 -18.52 -3.38 6.34
C HIS A 34 -17.11 -2.94 5.94
N LEU A 35 -16.58 -1.89 6.59
CA LEU A 35 -15.21 -1.47 6.35
C LEU A 35 -14.24 -2.50 6.95
N THR A 36 -13.58 -3.26 6.08
CA THR A 36 -12.75 -4.38 6.49
C THR A 36 -11.27 -4.05 6.32
N PHE A 37 -10.51 -4.05 7.42
CA PHE A 37 -9.06 -3.94 7.42
C PHE A 37 -8.44 -5.33 7.49
N ALA A 38 -7.40 -5.57 6.70
CA ALA A 38 -6.63 -6.81 6.78
C ALA A 38 -5.15 -6.56 6.51
N THR A 39 -4.29 -7.47 6.97
CA THR A 39 -2.84 -7.40 6.74
C THR A 39 -2.34 -8.59 5.93
N ALA A 40 -1.30 -8.37 5.14
CA ALA A 40 -0.63 -9.40 4.34
C ALA A 40 0.88 -9.10 4.26
N HIS A 41 1.69 -10.16 4.14
CA HIS A 41 3.15 -10.04 3.97
C HIS A 41 3.53 -9.98 2.50
N THR A 42 3.15 -8.88 1.85
CA THR A 42 3.49 -8.60 0.44
C THR A 42 4.11 -7.22 0.36
N ASN A 43 5.07 -7.06 -0.56
CA ASN A 43 5.88 -5.84 -0.60
C ASN A 43 5.33 -4.79 -1.58
N SER A 44 4.31 -5.12 -2.37
CA SER A 44 3.68 -4.21 -3.32
C SER A 44 2.19 -4.49 -3.51
N ALA A 45 1.45 -3.49 -3.98
CA ALA A 45 0.01 -3.58 -4.15
C ALA A 45 -0.40 -4.67 -5.16
N TYR A 46 0.35 -4.80 -6.25
CA TYR A 46 0.10 -5.83 -7.26
C TYR A 46 0.38 -7.24 -6.72
N GLN A 47 1.42 -7.41 -5.87
CA GLN A 47 1.69 -8.69 -5.19
C GLN A 47 0.59 -9.03 -4.19
N THR A 48 0.05 -8.04 -3.46
CA THR A 48 -1.07 -8.24 -2.54
C THR A 48 -2.27 -8.82 -3.27
N ILE A 49 -2.64 -8.23 -4.42
CA ILE A 49 -3.78 -8.69 -5.22
C ILE A 49 -3.54 -10.11 -5.74
N ASN A 50 -2.37 -10.38 -6.33
CA ASN A 50 -2.04 -11.72 -6.82
C ASN A 50 -2.12 -12.75 -5.70
N ARG A 51 -1.49 -12.48 -4.53
CA ARG A 51 -1.53 -13.39 -3.38
C ARG A 51 -2.95 -13.69 -2.92
N ILE A 52 -3.84 -12.71 -2.89
CA ILE A 52 -5.24 -12.92 -2.49
C ILE A 52 -5.94 -13.88 -3.47
N ILE A 53 -5.66 -13.77 -4.77
CA ILE A 53 -6.28 -14.59 -5.82
C ILE A 53 -5.66 -16.00 -5.83
N ASP A 54 -4.33 -16.11 -5.74
CA ASP A 54 -3.57 -17.35 -5.92
C ASP A 54 -3.81 -18.40 -4.81
N VAL A 55 -4.39 -17.99 -3.67
CA VAL A 55 -4.79 -18.92 -2.60
C VAL A 55 -6.02 -19.74 -2.99
N PHE A 56 -6.81 -19.29 -3.97
CA PHE A 56 -8.00 -19.99 -4.44
C PHE A 56 -7.68 -20.95 -5.59
N PRO A 57 -8.44 -22.06 -5.72
CA PRO A 57 -8.36 -22.94 -6.88
C PRO A 57 -8.65 -22.19 -8.20
N ASP A 58 -7.99 -22.56 -9.28
CA ASP A 58 -8.09 -21.90 -10.60
C ASP A 58 -9.54 -21.70 -11.08
N SER A 59 -10.43 -22.65 -10.79
CA SER A 59 -11.85 -22.56 -11.15
C SER A 59 -12.60 -21.42 -10.45
N GLN A 60 -12.10 -20.94 -9.30
CA GLN A 60 -12.72 -19.88 -8.49
C GLN A 60 -12.01 -18.53 -8.65
N GLN A 61 -10.76 -18.51 -9.14
CA GLN A 61 -9.96 -17.27 -9.24
C GLN A 61 -10.66 -16.18 -10.04
N GLY A 62 -11.36 -16.51 -11.13
CA GLY A 62 -12.13 -15.53 -11.92
C GLY A 62 -13.26 -14.85 -11.13
N GLN A 63 -13.97 -15.61 -10.30
CA GLN A 63 -15.01 -15.09 -9.42
C GLN A 63 -14.41 -14.19 -8.33
N VAL A 64 -13.37 -14.67 -7.65
CA VAL A 64 -12.67 -13.94 -6.57
C VAL A 64 -12.11 -12.62 -7.08
N ARG A 65 -11.52 -12.61 -8.27
CA ARG A 65 -11.01 -11.42 -8.94
C ARG A 65 -12.10 -10.39 -9.20
N THR A 66 -13.26 -10.84 -9.65
CA THR A 66 -14.42 -9.96 -9.86
C THR A 66 -14.90 -9.38 -8.54
N GLN A 67 -15.06 -10.20 -7.51
CA GLN A 67 -15.47 -9.77 -6.18
C GLN A 67 -14.47 -8.77 -5.58
N LEU A 68 -13.17 -9.09 -5.61
CA LEU A 68 -12.08 -8.23 -5.14
C LEU A 68 -12.11 -6.87 -5.86
N SER A 69 -12.36 -6.85 -7.18
CA SER A 69 -12.45 -5.59 -7.94
C SER A 69 -13.60 -4.67 -7.49
N LEU A 70 -14.62 -5.21 -6.83
CA LEU A 70 -15.79 -4.46 -6.33
C LEU A 70 -15.58 -3.98 -4.90
N VAL A 71 -14.99 -4.82 -4.04
CA VAL A 71 -14.89 -4.54 -2.59
C VAL A 71 -13.57 -3.90 -2.17
N LEU A 72 -12.54 -3.94 -3.01
CA LEU A 72 -11.24 -3.36 -2.67
C LEU A 72 -11.31 -1.83 -2.70
N GLU A 73 -10.97 -1.19 -1.58
CA GLU A 73 -10.96 0.28 -1.44
C GLU A 73 -9.55 0.87 -1.35
N GLY A 74 -8.53 0.07 -1.04
CA GLY A 74 -7.16 0.55 -0.95
C GLY A 74 -6.17 -0.54 -0.61
N VAL A 75 -4.93 -0.39 -1.08
CA VAL A 75 -3.80 -1.20 -0.63
C VAL A 75 -2.66 -0.28 -0.23
N MET A 76 -2.14 -0.51 0.98
CA MET A 76 -0.99 0.22 1.52
C MET A 76 0.13 -0.77 1.83
N CYS A 77 1.29 -0.61 1.19
CA CYS A 77 2.48 -1.39 1.48
C CYS A 77 3.51 -0.50 2.17
N GLN A 78 4.07 -0.96 3.28
CA GLN A 78 4.96 -0.16 4.12
C GLN A 78 6.31 -0.83 4.29
N THR A 79 7.38 -0.04 4.26
CA THR A 79 8.73 -0.51 4.56
C THR A 79 9.42 0.49 5.48
N LEU A 80 9.93 0.00 6.62
CA LEU A 80 10.60 0.85 7.61
C LEU A 80 12.10 0.90 7.33
N LEU A 81 12.60 2.11 7.10
CA LEU A 81 14.00 2.37 6.75
C LEU A 81 14.70 3.11 7.89
N PRO A 82 16.00 2.84 8.13
CA PRO A 82 16.77 3.63 9.09
C PRO A 82 16.85 5.09 8.61
N ARG A 83 16.63 6.03 9.52
CA ARG A 83 16.85 7.44 9.24
C ARG A 83 18.33 7.71 9.12
N ARG A 84 18.70 8.59 8.19
CA ARG A 84 20.07 9.08 8.03
C ARG A 84 20.63 9.69 9.32
N SER A 85 19.78 10.28 10.16
CA SER A 85 20.18 10.88 11.44
C SER A 85 20.48 9.87 12.55
N GLY A 86 20.27 8.56 12.34
CA GLY A 86 20.49 7.51 13.35
C GLY A 86 19.45 7.43 14.47
N GLY A 87 18.60 8.45 14.67
CA GLY A 87 17.63 8.55 15.76
C GLY A 87 16.30 7.79 15.58
N GLY A 88 16.26 6.74 14.76
CA GLY A 88 15.05 5.92 14.55
C GLY A 88 14.80 5.53 13.09
N ARG A 89 13.55 5.16 12.78
CA ARG A 89 13.11 4.72 11.45
C ARG A 89 12.11 5.69 10.82
N VAL A 90 11.93 5.59 9.50
CA VAL A 90 10.89 6.26 8.73
C VAL A 90 10.20 5.23 7.83
N ALA A 91 8.90 5.37 7.63
CA ALA A 91 8.16 4.53 6.69
C ALA A 91 8.27 5.11 5.27
N ALA A 92 8.68 4.26 4.33
CA ALA A 92 8.35 4.42 2.92
C ALA A 92 7.02 3.69 2.68
N VAL A 93 6.10 4.33 1.97
CA VAL A 93 4.74 3.83 1.79
C VAL A 93 4.36 3.85 0.32
N GLU A 94 3.91 2.71 -0.17
CA GLU A 94 3.21 2.58 -1.44
C GLU A 94 1.71 2.60 -1.19
N VAL A 95 0.97 3.39 -1.97
CA VAL A 95 -0.48 3.55 -1.85
C VAL A 95 -1.12 3.33 -3.21
N MET A 96 -2.03 2.36 -3.27
CA MET A 96 -2.85 2.09 -4.43
C MET A 96 -4.32 2.35 -4.09
N VAL A 97 -4.96 3.16 -4.92
CA VAL A 97 -6.39 3.49 -4.82
C VAL A 97 -7.14 2.86 -6.01
N PRO A 98 -8.12 1.98 -5.78
CA PRO A 98 -8.84 1.25 -6.83
C PRO A 98 -9.80 2.14 -7.64
N THR A 99 -9.25 2.85 -8.62
CA THR A 99 -10.05 3.58 -9.62
C THR A 99 -10.77 2.64 -10.59
N ALA A 100 -11.70 3.15 -11.40
CA ALA A 100 -12.37 2.35 -12.43
C ALA A 100 -11.37 1.64 -13.37
N ALA A 101 -10.25 2.29 -13.72
CA ALA A 101 -9.19 1.68 -14.53
C ALA A 101 -8.50 0.52 -13.79
N VAL A 102 -8.15 0.71 -12.51
CA VAL A 102 -7.56 -0.34 -11.68
C VAL A 102 -8.51 -1.53 -11.52
N ARG A 103 -9.79 -1.26 -11.23
CA ARG A 103 -10.81 -2.30 -11.08
C ARG A 103 -11.00 -3.10 -12.37
N ASN A 104 -10.89 -2.45 -13.54
CA ASN A 104 -10.88 -3.15 -14.84
C ASN A 104 -9.63 -4.02 -15.02
N LEU A 105 -8.44 -3.51 -14.70
CA LEU A 105 -7.20 -4.29 -14.79
C LEU A 105 -7.23 -5.52 -13.90
N ILE A 106 -7.82 -5.41 -12.70
CA ILE A 106 -8.03 -6.56 -11.81
C ILE A 106 -8.92 -7.58 -12.52
N ARG A 107 -10.10 -7.19 -13.03
CA ARG A 107 -11.04 -8.11 -13.72
C ARG A 107 -10.44 -8.81 -14.94
N GLU A 108 -9.65 -8.11 -15.75
CA GLU A 108 -9.08 -8.62 -17.00
C GLU A 108 -7.76 -9.40 -16.84
N ASP A 109 -7.31 -9.67 -15.62
CA ASP A 109 -6.00 -10.30 -15.35
C ASP A 109 -4.77 -9.49 -15.78
N LYS A 110 -4.90 -8.18 -15.87
CA LYS A 110 -3.82 -7.30 -16.31
C LYS A 110 -3.12 -6.63 -15.14
N ILE A 111 -2.95 -7.38 -14.04
CA ILE A 111 -2.41 -6.88 -12.77
C ILE A 111 -0.97 -6.36 -12.92
N HIS A 112 -0.19 -6.91 -13.85
CA HIS A 112 1.14 -6.41 -14.19
C HIS A 112 1.17 -4.95 -14.68
N GLN A 113 0.07 -4.44 -15.26
CA GLN A 113 -0.04 -3.05 -15.72
C GLN A 113 -0.38 -2.07 -14.59
N LEU A 114 -0.76 -2.59 -13.41
CA LEU A 114 -1.14 -1.78 -12.26
C LEU A 114 -0.03 -0.80 -11.85
N TYR A 115 1.23 -1.23 -11.96
CA TYR A 115 2.38 -0.40 -11.60
C TYR A 115 2.43 0.90 -12.42
N SER A 116 2.28 0.81 -13.74
CA SER A 116 2.27 1.97 -14.64
C SER A 116 1.09 2.90 -14.38
N VAL A 117 -0.08 2.34 -14.04
CA VAL A 117 -1.26 3.13 -13.68
C VAL A 117 -1.04 3.87 -12.36
N MET A 118 -0.43 3.23 -11.37
CA MET A 118 -0.09 3.87 -10.09
C MET A 118 0.92 5.00 -10.27
N GLN A 119 1.93 4.83 -11.12
CA GLN A 119 2.90 5.88 -11.42
C GLN A 119 2.22 7.14 -11.98
N ALA A 120 1.25 6.98 -12.89
CA ALA A 120 0.53 8.09 -13.51
C ALA A 120 -0.61 8.66 -12.63
N GLY A 121 -1.14 7.87 -11.71
CA GLY A 121 -2.29 8.18 -10.86
C GLY A 121 -2.01 9.14 -9.70
N GLN A 122 -0.79 9.66 -9.61
CA GLN A 122 -0.31 10.38 -8.44
C GLN A 122 -1.04 11.70 -8.17
N GLU A 123 -1.15 12.57 -9.17
CA GLU A 123 -1.77 13.90 -8.99
C GLU A 123 -3.29 13.81 -8.82
N LYS A 124 -3.93 12.85 -9.50
CA LYS A 124 -5.38 12.76 -9.60
C LYS A 124 -6.02 11.90 -8.51
N ASN A 125 -5.34 10.85 -8.09
CA ASN A 125 -5.93 9.82 -7.22
C ASN A 125 -5.11 9.60 -5.93
N GLY A 126 -4.04 10.36 -5.72
CA GLY A 126 -3.16 10.19 -4.55
C GLY A 126 -2.41 8.86 -4.53
N MET A 127 -2.34 8.15 -5.67
CA MET A 127 -1.54 6.94 -5.78
C MET A 127 -0.05 7.27 -5.66
N GLN A 128 0.71 6.35 -5.09
CA GLN A 128 2.14 6.53 -4.92
C GLN A 128 2.82 5.17 -4.99
N THR A 129 3.80 5.01 -5.86
CA THR A 129 4.64 3.79 -5.88
C THR A 129 5.69 3.84 -4.76
N MET A 130 6.19 2.66 -4.35
CA MET A 130 7.27 2.60 -3.38
C MET A 130 8.49 3.44 -3.81
N ASN A 131 8.85 3.38 -5.09
CA ASN A 131 9.98 4.16 -5.64
C ASN A 131 9.76 5.68 -5.56
N GLN A 132 8.54 6.16 -5.79
CA GLN A 132 8.20 7.58 -5.61
C GLN A 132 8.29 8.00 -4.13
N SER A 133 7.86 7.15 -3.21
CA SER A 133 8.03 7.39 -1.76
C SER A 133 9.50 7.43 -1.37
N LEU A 134 10.31 6.49 -1.85
CA LEU A 134 11.75 6.43 -1.59
C LEU A 134 12.48 7.65 -2.14
N ALA A 135 12.19 8.05 -3.38
CA ALA A 135 12.76 9.25 -4.00
C ALA A 135 12.44 10.51 -3.18
N THR A 136 11.22 10.61 -2.64
CA THR A 136 10.82 11.71 -1.76
C THR A 136 11.59 11.74 -0.44
N LEU A 137 11.81 10.57 0.18
CA LEU A 137 12.60 10.45 1.41
C LEU A 137 14.09 10.75 1.21
N VAL A 138 14.65 10.40 0.05
CA VAL A 138 16.01 10.76 -0.35
C VAL A 138 16.13 12.26 -0.60
N LYS A 139 15.20 12.84 -1.37
CA LYS A 139 15.18 14.28 -1.68
C LYS A 139 15.08 15.15 -0.42
N SER A 140 14.27 14.71 0.55
CA SER A 140 14.13 15.37 1.86
C SER A 140 15.28 15.08 2.83
N ARG A 141 16.32 14.34 2.40
CA ARG A 141 17.51 13.96 3.19
C ARG A 141 17.20 13.16 4.46
N VAL A 142 16.03 12.53 4.53
CA VAL A 142 15.63 11.69 5.67
C VAL A 142 16.28 10.31 5.59
N VAL A 143 16.47 9.77 4.38
CA VAL A 143 17.09 8.46 4.11
C VAL A 143 18.28 8.66 3.16
N SER A 144 19.33 7.85 3.30
CA SER A 144 20.47 7.88 2.37
C SER A 144 20.11 7.24 1.02
N VAL A 145 20.79 7.65 -0.05
CA VAL A 145 20.60 7.05 -1.39
C VAL A 145 20.86 5.54 -1.35
N GLU A 146 21.90 5.11 -0.64
CA GLU A 146 22.27 3.71 -0.48
C GLU A 146 21.14 2.89 0.19
N THR A 147 20.61 3.36 1.31
CA THR A 147 19.50 2.70 2.00
C THR A 147 18.25 2.63 1.13
N ALA A 148 17.94 3.69 0.38
CA ALA A 148 16.80 3.70 -0.53
C ALA A 148 16.96 2.71 -1.70
N LEU A 149 18.16 2.63 -2.29
CA LEU A 149 18.46 1.69 -3.37
C LEU A 149 18.40 0.23 -2.89
N ALA A 150 18.85 -0.05 -1.67
CA ALA A 150 18.78 -1.39 -1.09
C ALA A 150 17.34 -1.86 -0.81
N ALA A 151 16.41 -0.93 -0.57
CA ALA A 151 15.02 -1.24 -0.28
C ALA A 151 14.11 -1.30 -1.52
N SER A 152 14.56 -0.76 -2.66
CA SER A 152 13.75 -0.67 -3.88
C SER A 152 13.80 -1.97 -4.69
N SER A 153 12.64 -2.44 -5.15
CA SER A 153 12.55 -3.57 -6.10
C SER A 153 13.05 -3.24 -7.51
N MET A 154 13.09 -1.96 -7.90
CA MET A 154 13.57 -1.50 -9.20
C MET A 154 14.60 -0.36 -9.06
N PRO A 155 15.86 -0.67 -8.68
CA PRO A 155 16.87 0.35 -8.34
C PRO A 155 17.20 1.30 -9.49
N ASN A 156 17.13 0.85 -10.75
CA ASN A 156 17.41 1.69 -11.92
C ASN A 156 16.37 2.80 -12.07
N GLU A 157 15.09 2.46 -11.93
CA GLU A 157 14.01 3.46 -11.96
C GLU A 157 14.13 4.45 -10.79
N LEU A 158 14.48 3.96 -9.60
CA LEU A 158 14.70 4.85 -8.45
C LEU A 158 15.86 5.83 -8.69
N ARG A 159 16.96 5.40 -9.32
CA ARG A 159 18.06 6.30 -9.71
C ARG A 159 17.59 7.40 -10.66
N ASP A 160 16.76 7.05 -11.63
CA ASP A 160 16.19 8.00 -12.59
C ASP A 160 15.23 8.99 -11.91
N LEU A 161 14.42 8.53 -10.95
CA LEU A 161 13.54 9.41 -10.17
C LEU A 161 14.33 10.38 -9.29
N ILE A 162 15.40 9.90 -8.65
CA ILE A 162 16.29 10.72 -7.82
C ILE A 162 16.99 11.77 -8.69
N SER A 163 17.51 11.40 -9.87
CA SER A 163 18.22 12.32 -10.76
C SER A 163 17.31 13.40 -11.34
N ARG A 164 16.06 13.07 -11.63
CA ARG A 164 15.02 14.02 -12.08
C ARG A 164 14.52 14.95 -10.97
N GLY A 165 14.90 14.70 -9.71
CA GLY A 165 14.39 15.45 -8.56
C GLY A 165 12.89 15.22 -8.30
N ALA A 166 12.32 14.14 -8.82
CA ALA A 166 10.92 13.78 -8.69
C ALA A 166 10.67 13.11 -7.32
N GLY A 167 10.54 13.93 -6.29
CA GLY A 167 9.97 13.53 -5.00
C GLY A 167 8.56 14.06 -4.94
N ALA A 168 7.58 13.24 -5.28
CA ALA A 168 6.19 13.64 -5.32
C ALA A 168 5.45 13.04 -4.12
N VAL A 169 5.22 13.92 -3.14
CA VAL A 169 3.99 14.27 -2.40
C VAL A 169 4.48 15.20 -1.27
N PRO A 170 4.13 16.51 -1.27
CA PRO A 170 4.46 17.41 -0.17
C PRO A 170 3.71 17.03 1.11
N GLY A 171 4.23 16.08 1.89
CA GLY A 171 3.62 15.71 3.18
C GLY A 171 3.89 14.30 3.69
N ALA A 172 4.32 13.36 2.85
CA ALA A 172 4.41 11.94 3.20
C ALA A 172 5.49 11.56 4.25
N GLY A 173 6.27 12.52 4.76
CA GLY A 173 7.29 12.19 5.78
C GLY A 173 7.89 13.34 6.57
N ALA A 174 7.56 14.59 6.27
CA ALA A 174 8.23 15.76 6.87
C ALA A 174 7.47 16.43 8.03
N ARG A 175 6.14 16.28 8.13
CA ARG A 175 5.34 17.12 9.06
C ARG A 175 5.26 16.63 10.51
N CYS A 176 5.73 15.42 10.83
CA CYS A 176 5.54 14.86 12.18
C CYS A 176 6.67 15.18 13.17
N ILE A 177 7.66 16.03 12.83
CA ILE A 177 8.78 16.38 13.74
C ILE A 177 9.05 17.89 13.74
N GLU A 178 8.00 18.70 13.86
CA GLU A 178 8.17 19.95 14.60
C GLU A 178 7.72 19.67 16.04
N ARG A 179 8.65 19.10 16.83
CA ARG A 179 8.50 19.14 18.29
C ARG A 179 8.44 20.62 18.66
N ARG A 180 7.27 21.10 19.10
CA ARG A 180 7.17 22.32 19.88
C ARG A 180 8.04 22.16 21.12
N SER A 181 9.27 22.67 21.07
CA SER A 181 10.08 22.91 22.25
C SER A 181 9.53 24.13 22.97
N SER A 182 8.37 23.98 23.62
CA SER A 182 7.92 24.92 24.64
C SER A 182 8.42 24.44 25.98
N THR A 183 9.65 24.78 26.32
CA THR A 183 10.12 24.79 27.70
C THR A 183 9.27 25.84 28.44
N PRO A 184 8.49 25.49 29.48
CA PRO A 184 7.86 26.51 30.29
C PRO A 184 8.97 27.14 31.15
N GLN A 185 9.32 28.38 30.85
CA GLN A 185 10.05 29.23 31.80
C GLN A 185 9.15 29.40 33.03
N ARG A 186 9.65 28.93 34.17
CA ARG A 186 9.23 29.36 35.50
C ARG A 186 10.41 30.10 36.13
#